data_AF-A0AAV9CWB2-F1
#
_entry.id   AF-A0AAV9CWB2-F1
#
_cell.length_a   1.000
_cell.length_b   1.000
_cell.length_c   1.000
_cell.angle_alpha   90.00
_cell.angle_beta   90.00
_cell.angle_gamma   90.00
#
_symmetry.space_group_name_H-M   'P 1'
#
loop_
_entity.id
_entity.type
_entity.pdbx_description
1 polymer ?
#
loop_
_entity_poly.entity_id
_entity_poly.type
_entity_poly.pdbx_seq_one_letter_code
_entity_poly.pdbx_strand_id
1 'polypeptide(L)'
;MATDHSLELSKEALDDDGRKARTGTMWTCIAYVIASVIGSGVLALAWSTAQLGWIGGPATMVGFAIVTYISAHLLSDCYRSPHPVTGKRNQTYMDAVRVNLGEEHTWICGLLQYLSLYGTGIAYTVTTSISIRAIMRSNCYHKEGHNAPCAYGTDVYMIVFGCLQVVLSQIPDFHDMEWLSIVAAAMSFCYSSIGLGLGFAKVIGNKRIKGNIEGATMATTAQKFCLIGSIKTCEIQKDTLKSKPAENKVMKKASVISVSLTTFFYMCCGCFGYAAFGDQTPGNIMTGFGFYEPYWLIDFANACVVLHLLGGYQVFNQPIFGFIDRWFVNKYPNNGFVNDFHTIKLPLLPPYRLNLLRLCYRTLYVVSTTVIAITFPYFNQVLGVLGALNFWPLAIYFPVEMYFVQMKIQHWTKKWLLLQAFSMICLIISTFALVGSVEGIISEKFK
;
A
#
# COMPACT_ATOMS: atom_id res chain seq x y z
N MET A 1 -40.11 27.10 30.74
CA MET A 1 -39.33 25.88 31.11
C MET A 1 -39.13 24.95 29.90
N ALA A 2 -38.85 25.51 28.72
CA ALA A 2 -38.68 24.74 27.48
C ALA A 2 -37.58 25.35 26.56
N THR A 3 -36.68 26.15 27.12
CA THR A 3 -35.59 26.82 26.40
C THR A 3 -34.20 26.30 26.77
N ASP A 4 -34.09 25.49 27.83
CA ASP A 4 -32.81 24.87 28.23
C ASP A 4 -32.61 23.46 27.64
N HIS A 5 -33.65 22.82 27.11
CA HIS A 5 -33.56 21.44 26.63
C HIS A 5 -33.04 21.30 25.19
N SER A 6 -32.99 22.41 24.42
CA SER A 6 -32.49 22.45 23.03
C SER A 6 -30.99 22.79 22.92
N LEU A 7 -30.32 23.14 24.03
CA LEU A 7 -28.88 23.43 24.06
C LEU A 7 -28.00 22.23 24.47
N GLU A 8 -28.61 21.12 24.89
CA GLU A 8 -27.89 19.89 25.26
C GLU A 8 -27.85 18.82 24.15
N LEU A 9 -28.67 18.91 23.10
CA LEU A 9 -28.54 18.05 21.93
C LEU A 9 -27.64 18.69 20.87
N SER A 10 -26.41 18.18 20.77
CA SER A 10 -25.37 18.45 19.75
C SER A 10 -24.26 19.48 20.05
N LYS A 11 -23.77 19.57 21.29
CA LYS A 11 -22.31 19.73 21.42
C LYS A 11 -21.67 18.43 20.98
N GLU A 12 -21.46 18.24 19.68
CA GLU A 12 -20.48 17.26 19.22
C GLU A 12 -19.20 17.55 20.01
N ALA A 13 -18.76 16.60 20.83
CA ALA A 13 -17.55 16.78 21.61
C ALA A 13 -16.44 17.15 20.63
N LEU A 14 -15.85 18.34 20.81
CA LEU A 14 -14.73 18.78 20.00
C LEU A 14 -13.44 18.29 20.68
N ASP A 15 -12.48 17.86 19.87
CA ASP A 15 -11.11 17.62 20.33
C ASP A 15 -10.41 18.93 20.68
N ASP A 16 -9.21 18.81 21.26
CA ASP A 16 -8.35 19.92 21.65
C ASP A 16 -7.86 20.81 20.48
N ASP A 17 -8.10 20.40 19.24
CA ASP A 17 -7.86 21.18 18.03
C ASP A 17 -9.12 21.84 17.44
N GLY A 18 -10.24 21.80 18.17
CA GLY A 18 -11.50 22.45 17.79
C GLY A 18 -12.29 21.72 16.70
N ARG A 19 -11.96 20.47 16.37
CA ARG A 19 -12.68 19.63 15.40
C ARG A 19 -13.46 18.52 16.09
N LYS A 20 -14.38 17.86 15.37
CA LYS A 20 -15.15 16.72 15.86
C LYS A 20 -14.25 15.68 16.52
N ALA A 21 -14.61 15.23 17.72
CA ALA A 21 -13.76 14.36 18.53
C ALA A 21 -13.48 13.03 17.83
N ARG A 22 -12.21 12.67 17.79
CA ARG A 22 -11.74 11.42 17.20
C ARG A 22 -11.99 10.27 18.17
N THR A 23 -12.54 9.17 17.67
CA THR A 23 -13.00 8.04 18.50
C THR A 23 -12.03 6.86 18.52
N GLY A 24 -10.94 6.91 17.75
CA GLY A 24 -10.00 5.81 17.60
C GLY A 24 -9.26 5.47 18.89
N THR A 25 -9.11 4.17 19.10
CA THR A 25 -8.40 3.54 20.22
C THR A 25 -7.12 2.88 19.74
N MET A 26 -6.33 2.35 20.68
CA MET A 26 -5.15 1.53 20.38
C MET A 26 -5.50 0.35 19.46
N TRP A 27 -6.62 -0.35 19.73
CA TRP A 27 -7.04 -1.52 18.95
C TRP A 27 -7.46 -1.15 17.52
N THR A 28 -8.20 -0.06 17.34
CA THR A 28 -8.54 0.41 15.99
C THR A 28 -7.29 0.88 15.26
N CYS A 29 -6.33 1.49 15.94
CA CYS A 29 -5.05 1.86 15.35
C CYS A 29 -4.27 0.62 14.88
N ILE A 30 -4.17 -0.42 15.72
CA ILE A 30 -3.57 -1.71 15.33
C ILE A 30 -4.29 -2.28 14.11
N ALA A 31 -5.62 -2.33 14.11
CA ALA A 31 -6.40 -2.85 12.99
C ALA A 31 -6.14 -2.06 11.70
N TYR A 32 -6.11 -0.72 11.75
CA TYR A 32 -5.82 0.11 10.58
C TYR A 32 -4.38 -0.04 10.08
N VAL A 33 -3.40 -0.14 10.97
CA VAL A 33 -2.00 -0.37 10.57
C VAL A 33 -1.89 -1.74 9.91
N ILE A 34 -2.44 -2.80 10.50
CA ILE A 34 -2.35 -4.14 9.90
C ILE A 34 -3.12 -4.18 8.57
N ALA A 35 -4.33 -3.62 8.48
CA ALA A 35 -5.11 -3.60 7.26
C ALA A 35 -4.48 -2.77 6.13
N SER A 36 -3.71 -1.72 6.46
CA SER A 36 -2.97 -0.93 5.47
C SER A 36 -1.70 -1.60 4.97
N VAL A 37 -1.08 -2.43 5.82
CA VAL A 37 0.13 -3.17 5.46
C VAL A 37 -0.20 -4.47 4.73
N ILE A 38 -1.09 -5.30 5.28
CA ILE A 38 -1.51 -6.58 4.70
C ILE A 38 -2.35 -6.31 3.45
N GLY A 39 -1.66 -6.33 2.31
CA GLY A 39 -2.24 -6.08 1.01
C GLY A 39 -1.55 -6.87 -0.10
N SER A 40 -1.53 -6.31 -1.32
CA SER A 40 -1.01 -7.02 -2.49
C SER A 40 0.48 -7.36 -2.42
N GLY A 41 1.24 -6.69 -1.54
CA GLY A 41 2.65 -7.00 -1.27
C GLY A 41 2.88 -8.43 -0.74
N VAL A 42 1.90 -9.02 -0.04
CA VAL A 42 1.99 -10.41 0.45
C VAL A 42 2.19 -11.41 -0.68
N LEU A 43 1.62 -11.13 -1.86
CA LEU A 43 1.67 -12.02 -3.02
C LEU A 43 3.09 -12.25 -3.54
N ALA A 44 3.96 -11.24 -3.39
CA ALA A 44 5.35 -11.28 -3.85
C ALA A 44 6.33 -11.78 -2.77
N LEU A 45 5.92 -11.91 -1.50
CA LEU A 45 6.83 -12.23 -0.39
C LEU A 45 7.55 -13.57 -0.60
N ALA A 46 6.82 -14.61 -0.97
CA ALA A 46 7.41 -15.93 -1.20
C ALA A 46 8.42 -15.92 -2.35
N TRP A 47 8.12 -15.16 -3.40
CA TRP A 47 9.05 -14.96 -4.51
C TRP A 47 10.32 -14.22 -4.03
N SER A 48 10.17 -13.13 -3.29
CA SER A 48 11.29 -12.39 -2.72
C SER A 48 12.16 -13.26 -1.79
N THR A 49 11.53 -14.09 -0.94
CA THR A 49 12.25 -15.08 -0.12
C THR A 49 12.98 -16.09 -1.00
N ALA A 50 12.39 -16.54 -2.11
CA ALA A 50 13.03 -17.50 -3.00
C ALA A 50 14.28 -16.95 -3.69
N GLN A 51 14.28 -15.67 -4.03
CA GLN A 51 15.44 -15.03 -4.66
C GLN A 51 16.58 -14.76 -3.66
N LEU A 52 16.27 -14.48 -2.39
CA LEU A 52 17.26 -14.22 -1.32
C LEU A 52 17.70 -15.48 -0.54
N GLY A 53 16.93 -16.56 -0.64
CA GLY A 53 17.18 -17.81 0.06
C GLY A 53 16.74 -17.82 1.52
N TRP A 54 17.01 -18.96 2.18
CA TRP A 54 16.59 -19.22 3.56
C TRP A 54 17.23 -18.31 4.60
N ILE A 55 18.41 -17.75 4.33
CA ILE A 55 19.07 -16.79 5.22
C ILE A 55 18.67 -15.37 4.84
N GLY A 56 18.92 -14.99 3.58
CA GLY A 56 18.73 -13.62 3.13
C GLY A 56 17.29 -13.14 3.21
N GLY A 57 16.32 -13.99 2.90
CA GLY A 57 14.89 -13.65 2.90
C GLY A 57 14.41 -13.24 4.30
N PRO A 58 14.40 -14.15 5.29
CA PRO A 58 13.98 -13.84 6.65
C PRO A 58 14.80 -12.71 7.30
N ALA A 59 16.12 -12.68 7.10
CA ALA A 59 16.98 -11.62 7.65
C ALA A 59 16.58 -10.23 7.11
N THR A 60 16.30 -10.14 5.82
CA THR A 60 15.84 -8.88 5.18
C THR A 60 14.49 -8.47 5.73
N MET A 61 13.53 -9.39 5.89
CA MET A 61 12.21 -9.09 6.45
C MET A 61 12.29 -8.55 7.88
N VAL A 62 13.13 -9.14 8.73
CA VAL A 62 13.40 -8.64 10.09
C VAL A 62 14.09 -7.28 10.04
N GLY A 63 15.05 -7.07 9.14
CA GLY A 63 15.71 -5.78 8.93
C GLY A 63 14.71 -4.67 8.58
N PHE A 64 13.82 -4.91 7.62
CA PHE A 64 12.76 -3.98 7.25
C PHE A 64 11.74 -3.75 8.37
N ALA A 65 11.46 -4.76 9.18
CA ALA A 65 10.61 -4.60 10.37
C ALA A 65 11.25 -3.66 11.40
N ILE A 66 12.56 -3.81 11.67
CA ILE A 66 13.31 -2.92 12.57
C ILE A 66 13.32 -1.49 12.02
N VAL A 67 13.61 -1.33 10.72
CA VAL A 67 13.58 -0.03 10.05
C VAL A 67 12.21 0.63 10.19
N THR A 68 11.14 -0.10 9.86
CA THR A 68 9.75 0.39 9.97
C THR A 68 9.41 0.77 11.41
N TYR A 69 9.85 -0.02 12.38
CA TYR A 69 9.66 0.26 13.80
C TYR A 69 10.34 1.57 14.22
N ILE A 70 11.59 1.79 13.80
CA ILE A 70 12.32 3.02 14.10
C ILE A 70 11.59 4.22 13.48
N SER A 71 11.27 4.15 12.19
CA SER A 71 10.55 5.23 11.49
C SER A 71 9.19 5.54 12.10
N ALA A 72 8.42 4.51 12.48
CA ALA A 72 7.15 4.65 13.19
C ALA A 72 7.32 5.42 14.50
N HIS A 73 8.39 5.10 15.24
CA HIS A 73 8.68 5.75 16.52
C HIS A 73 9.03 7.23 16.33
N LEU A 74 9.89 7.55 15.36
CA LEU A 74 10.27 8.93 15.04
C LEU A 74 9.05 9.75 14.58
N LEU A 75 8.24 9.17 13.69
CA LEU A 75 7.06 9.84 13.16
C LEU A 75 5.99 10.07 14.23
N SER A 76 5.81 9.12 15.14
CA SER A 76 4.86 9.28 16.25
C SER A 76 5.22 10.44 17.18
N ASP A 77 6.51 10.73 17.35
CA ASP A 77 6.94 11.91 18.12
C ASP A 77 6.73 13.21 17.35
N CYS A 78 6.78 13.17 16.01
CA CYS A 78 6.52 14.31 15.13
C CYS A 78 5.01 14.52 14.82
N TYR A 79 4.13 13.75 15.45
CA TYR A 79 2.69 13.84 15.24
C TYR A 79 2.10 15.19 15.66
N ARG A 80 2.61 15.75 16.76
CA ARG A 80 2.31 17.10 17.23
C ARG A 80 3.56 17.95 17.19
N SER A 81 3.45 19.19 16.74
CA SER A 81 4.56 20.15 16.70
C SER A 81 4.10 21.51 17.25
N PRO A 82 4.96 22.30 17.92
CA PRO A 82 6.40 22.11 18.13
C PRO A 82 6.76 21.18 19.30
N HIS A 83 5.81 20.78 20.14
CA HIS A 83 6.05 19.84 21.24
C HIS A 83 5.31 18.51 20.99
N PRO A 84 5.92 17.32 21.23
CA PRO A 84 5.34 16.02 20.88
C PRO A 84 4.00 15.66 21.52
N VAL A 85 3.64 16.35 22.63
CA VAL A 85 2.41 16.04 23.40
C VAL A 85 1.44 17.21 23.42
N THR A 86 1.94 18.45 23.48
CA THR A 86 1.12 19.67 23.65
C THR A 86 1.07 20.52 22.38
N GLY A 87 1.85 20.16 21.36
CA GLY A 87 1.82 20.81 20.06
C GLY A 87 0.51 20.60 19.32
N LYS A 88 0.34 21.38 18.24
CA LYS A 88 -0.78 21.23 17.31
C LYS A 88 -0.58 19.94 16.50
N ARG A 89 -1.69 19.22 16.26
CA ARG A 89 -1.70 18.01 15.45
C ARG A 89 -1.38 18.31 13.99
N ASN A 90 -0.51 17.50 13.40
CA ASN A 90 -0.29 17.44 11.97
C ASN A 90 -1.20 16.36 11.38
N GLN A 91 -2.14 16.76 10.51
CA GLN A 91 -3.21 15.88 10.00
C GLN A 91 -2.75 15.00 8.84
N THR A 92 -1.82 15.51 8.05
CA THR A 92 -1.19 14.78 6.95
C THR A 92 0.31 14.71 7.16
N TYR A 93 0.93 13.73 6.51
CA TYR A 93 2.38 13.61 6.49
C TYR A 93 3.05 14.86 5.90
N MET A 94 2.47 15.41 4.83
CA MET A 94 2.93 16.66 4.22
C MET A 94 2.84 17.86 5.17
N ASP A 95 1.80 17.94 6.01
CA ASP A 95 1.71 19.00 7.03
C ASP A 95 2.81 18.86 8.08
N ALA A 96 3.12 17.62 8.51
CA ALA A 96 4.21 17.37 9.45
C ALA A 96 5.57 17.79 8.87
N VAL A 97 5.82 17.49 7.60
CA VAL A 97 7.02 17.94 6.88
C VAL A 97 7.03 19.47 6.75
N ARG A 98 5.90 20.10 6.43
CA ARG A 98 5.81 21.56 6.29
C ARG A 98 6.14 22.30 7.57
N VAL A 99 5.60 21.85 8.70
CA VAL A 99 5.79 22.51 10.00
C VAL A 99 7.22 22.33 10.52
N ASN A 100 7.87 21.20 10.25
CA ASN A 100 9.20 20.91 10.78
C ASN A 100 10.34 21.29 9.81
N LEU A 101 10.17 21.10 8.51
CA LEU A 101 11.23 21.25 7.50
C LEU A 101 10.97 22.39 6.50
N GLY A 102 9.75 22.94 6.45
CA GLY A 102 9.42 24.06 5.57
C GLY A 102 8.87 23.65 4.19
N GLU A 103 8.64 24.64 3.33
CA GLU A 103 7.87 24.46 2.09
C GLU A 103 8.62 23.70 0.99
N GLU A 104 9.94 23.89 0.85
CA GLU A 104 10.74 23.20 -0.18
C GLU A 104 10.69 21.68 0.01
N HIS A 105 10.92 21.22 1.24
CA HIS A 105 10.81 19.80 1.60
C HIS A 105 9.39 19.26 1.45
N THR A 106 8.37 20.09 1.64
CA THR A 106 6.96 19.70 1.45
C THR A 106 6.65 19.40 -0.01
N TRP A 107 7.19 20.18 -0.95
CA TRP A 107 7.02 19.94 -2.39
C TRP A 107 7.63 18.61 -2.83
N ILE A 108 8.85 18.30 -2.35
CA ILE A 108 9.53 17.03 -2.65
C ILE A 108 8.76 15.86 -2.03
N CYS A 109 8.35 15.98 -0.77
CA CYS A 109 7.55 14.98 -0.07
C CYS A 109 6.23 14.70 -0.82
N GLY A 110 5.49 15.75 -1.19
CA GLY A 110 4.24 15.62 -1.93
C GLY A 110 4.43 14.97 -3.29
N LEU A 111 5.46 15.36 -4.06
CA LEU A 111 5.76 14.75 -5.36
C LEU A 111 5.99 13.24 -5.24
N LEU A 112 6.83 12.81 -4.29
CA LEU A 112 7.13 11.41 -4.06
C LEU A 112 5.88 10.63 -3.59
N GLN A 113 5.10 11.20 -2.67
CA GLN A 113 3.89 10.57 -2.16
C GLN A 113 2.86 10.38 -3.28
N TYR A 114 2.59 11.39 -4.10
CA TYR A 114 1.67 11.27 -5.23
C TYR A 114 2.19 10.33 -6.33
N LEU A 115 3.50 10.29 -6.58
CA LEU A 115 4.11 9.32 -7.50
C LEU A 115 3.92 7.87 -6.99
N SER A 116 4.07 7.65 -5.68
CA SER A 116 3.83 6.36 -5.03
C SER A 116 2.37 5.90 -5.17
N LEU A 117 1.43 6.81 -4.96
CA LEU A 117 0.00 6.55 -5.12
C LEU A 117 -0.35 6.23 -6.57
N TYR A 118 0.18 7.00 -7.53
CA TYR A 118 0.03 6.75 -8.96
C TYR A 118 0.56 5.38 -9.38
N GLY A 119 1.77 5.07 -8.93
CA GLY A 119 2.40 3.77 -9.16
C GLY A 119 1.61 2.61 -8.57
N THR A 120 1.00 2.80 -7.39
CA THR A 120 0.12 1.78 -6.78
C THR A 120 -1.09 1.51 -7.66
N GLY A 121 -1.66 2.53 -8.32
CA GLY A 121 -2.73 2.35 -9.31
C GLY A 121 -2.31 1.47 -10.50
N ILE A 122 -1.09 1.68 -11.02
CA ILE A 122 -0.51 0.83 -12.09
C ILE A 122 -0.35 -0.61 -11.59
N ALA A 123 0.28 -0.79 -10.42
CA ALA A 123 0.50 -2.11 -9.85
C ALA A 123 -0.81 -2.87 -9.65
N TYR A 124 -1.86 -2.21 -9.16
CA TYR A 124 -3.17 -2.82 -8.94
C TYR A 124 -3.84 -3.24 -10.24
N THR A 125 -3.69 -2.45 -11.31
CA THR A 125 -4.19 -2.81 -12.65
C THR A 125 -3.50 -4.10 -13.15
N VAL A 126 -2.18 -4.17 -13.01
CA VAL A 126 -1.40 -5.36 -13.40
C VAL A 126 -1.80 -6.57 -12.54
N THR A 127 -1.83 -6.45 -11.22
CA THR A 127 -2.14 -7.57 -10.32
C THR A 127 -3.55 -8.10 -10.53
N THR A 128 -4.55 -7.23 -10.69
CA THR A 128 -5.93 -7.65 -10.98
C THR A 128 -5.98 -8.48 -12.26
N SER A 129 -5.30 -8.04 -13.33
CA SER A 129 -5.28 -8.79 -14.59
C SER A 129 -4.64 -10.18 -14.45
N ILE A 130 -3.58 -10.31 -13.65
CA ILE A 130 -2.91 -11.58 -13.36
C ILE A 130 -3.85 -12.51 -12.58
N SER A 131 -4.58 -11.98 -11.59
CA SER A 131 -5.54 -12.76 -10.81
C SER A 131 -6.75 -13.21 -11.62
N ILE A 132 -7.31 -12.36 -12.48
CA ILE A 132 -8.40 -12.75 -13.40
C ILE A 132 -7.91 -13.84 -14.37
N ARG A 133 -6.71 -13.65 -14.94
CA ARG A 133 -6.08 -14.66 -15.80
C ARG A 133 -5.88 -15.99 -15.08
N ALA A 134 -5.52 -15.96 -13.80
CA ALA A 134 -5.35 -17.17 -12.99
C ALA A 134 -6.67 -17.94 -12.84
N ILE A 135 -7.79 -17.24 -12.57
CA ILE A 135 -9.13 -17.85 -12.49
C ILE A 135 -9.51 -18.49 -13.82
N MET A 136 -9.33 -17.77 -14.94
CA MET A 136 -9.67 -18.30 -16.27
C MET A 136 -8.84 -19.53 -16.63
N ARG A 137 -7.54 -19.50 -16.31
CA ARG A 137 -6.63 -20.63 -16.55
C ARG A 137 -6.99 -21.83 -15.68
N SER A 138 -7.37 -21.61 -14.43
CA SER A 138 -7.83 -22.64 -13.49
C SER A 138 -9.08 -23.35 -13.99
N ASN A 139 -10.10 -22.60 -14.37
CA ASN A 139 -11.34 -23.12 -14.93
C ASN A 139 -11.11 -23.89 -16.25
N CYS A 140 -10.22 -23.37 -17.11
CA CYS A 140 -9.85 -24.04 -18.36
C CYS A 140 -9.19 -25.39 -18.10
N TYR A 141 -8.20 -25.47 -17.21
CA TYR A 141 -7.54 -26.74 -16.89
C TYR A 141 -8.46 -27.74 -16.19
N HIS A 142 -9.42 -27.27 -15.39
CA HIS A 142 -10.42 -28.14 -14.79
C HIS A 142 -11.34 -28.76 -15.85
N LYS A 143 -11.78 -27.97 -16.84
CA LYS A 143 -12.71 -28.41 -17.87
C LYS A 143 -12.06 -29.21 -19.00
N GLU A 144 -10.93 -28.74 -19.51
CA GLU A 144 -10.26 -29.26 -20.71
C GLU A 144 -9.07 -30.18 -20.37
N GLY A 145 -8.73 -30.31 -19.08
CA GLY A 145 -7.59 -31.10 -18.58
C GLY A 145 -6.26 -30.34 -18.60
N HIS A 146 -5.29 -30.81 -17.81
CA HIS A 146 -3.99 -30.13 -17.61
C HIS A 146 -3.12 -29.97 -18.87
N ASN A 147 -3.42 -30.70 -19.95
CA ASN A 147 -2.66 -30.66 -21.20
C ASN A 147 -3.23 -29.66 -22.23
N ALA A 148 -4.35 -28.99 -21.92
CA ALA A 148 -4.96 -28.03 -22.84
C ALA A 148 -4.13 -26.74 -22.97
N PRO A 149 -4.07 -26.13 -24.17
CA PRO A 149 -3.40 -24.84 -24.38
C PRO A 149 -4.26 -23.69 -23.82
N CYS A 150 -4.33 -23.57 -22.49
CA CYS A 150 -5.06 -22.51 -21.79
C CYS A 150 -4.28 -21.19 -21.78
N ALA A 151 -4.13 -20.58 -22.95
CA ALA A 151 -3.44 -19.30 -23.14
C ALA A 151 -4.42 -18.12 -23.08
N TYR A 152 -4.33 -17.32 -22.03
CA TYR A 152 -5.08 -16.08 -21.86
C TYR A 152 -4.11 -14.90 -21.75
N GLY A 153 -4.34 -13.83 -22.52
CA GLY A 153 -3.60 -12.56 -22.39
C GLY A 153 -4.02 -11.76 -21.15
N THR A 154 -3.21 -10.80 -20.73
CA THR A 154 -3.50 -9.92 -19.58
C THR A 154 -4.14 -8.59 -20.00
N ASP A 155 -3.89 -8.13 -21.22
CA ASP A 155 -4.18 -6.77 -21.66
C ASP A 155 -5.69 -6.46 -21.66
N VAL A 156 -6.50 -7.42 -22.12
CA VAL A 156 -7.98 -7.30 -22.10
C VAL A 156 -8.48 -7.12 -20.66
N TYR A 157 -7.92 -7.86 -19.70
CA TYR A 157 -8.32 -7.74 -18.29
C TYR A 157 -7.85 -6.43 -17.65
N MET A 158 -6.71 -5.88 -18.09
CA MET A 158 -6.28 -4.54 -17.67
C MET A 158 -7.25 -3.46 -18.18
N ILE A 159 -7.70 -3.56 -19.44
CA ILE A 159 -8.69 -2.65 -20.02
C ILE A 159 -10.02 -2.75 -19.28
N VAL A 160 -10.52 -3.97 -19.03
CA VAL A 160 -11.76 -4.20 -18.27
C VAL A 160 -11.66 -3.60 -16.86
N PHE A 161 -10.55 -3.82 -16.17
CA PHE A 161 -10.30 -3.19 -14.87
C PHE A 161 -10.29 -1.66 -14.98
N GLY A 162 -9.61 -1.10 -15.96
CA GLY A 162 -9.61 0.34 -16.24
C GLY A 162 -11.03 0.89 -16.46
N CYS A 163 -11.85 0.24 -17.30
CA CYS A 163 -13.24 0.64 -17.52
C CYS A 163 -14.06 0.62 -16.23
N LEU A 164 -13.93 -0.43 -15.40
CA LEU A 164 -14.58 -0.50 -14.10
C LEU A 164 -14.10 0.63 -13.18
N GLN A 165 -12.80 0.94 -13.17
CA GLN A 165 -12.25 2.01 -12.35
C GLN A 165 -12.69 3.39 -12.81
N VAL A 166 -12.90 3.62 -14.12
CA VAL A 166 -13.48 4.88 -14.62
C VAL A 166 -14.84 5.11 -13.99
N VAL A 167 -15.69 4.07 -13.91
CA VAL A 167 -17.02 4.15 -13.29
C VAL A 167 -16.90 4.35 -11.78
N LEU A 168 -16.13 3.50 -11.09
CA LEU A 168 -16.00 3.54 -9.64
C LEU A 168 -15.34 4.84 -9.14
N SER A 169 -14.39 5.40 -9.88
CA SER A 169 -13.74 6.66 -9.53
C SER A 169 -14.65 7.87 -9.62
N GLN A 170 -15.84 7.77 -10.20
CA GLN A 170 -16.80 8.87 -10.13
C GLN A 170 -17.47 8.98 -8.75
N ILE A 171 -17.42 7.96 -7.90
CA ILE A 171 -18.08 7.98 -6.59
C ILE A 171 -17.51 9.14 -5.75
N PRO A 172 -18.34 10.07 -5.23
CA PRO A 172 -17.86 11.39 -4.83
C PRO A 172 -17.23 11.46 -3.43
N ASP A 173 -17.56 10.56 -2.51
CA ASP A 173 -17.31 10.77 -1.08
C ASP A 173 -16.64 9.60 -0.35
N PHE A 174 -15.82 9.93 0.64
CA PHE A 174 -15.10 8.96 1.48
C PHE A 174 -16.03 8.20 2.42
N HIS A 175 -17.13 8.84 2.87
CA HIS A 175 -18.12 8.19 3.72
C HIS A 175 -18.85 7.07 2.97
N ASP A 176 -19.11 7.28 1.68
CA ASP A 176 -19.66 6.27 0.77
C ASP A 176 -18.65 5.17 0.43
N MET A 177 -17.37 5.31 0.82
CA MET A 177 -16.30 4.35 0.59
C MET A 177 -15.81 3.64 1.87
N GLU A 178 -16.36 3.95 3.04
CA GLU A 178 -15.95 3.31 4.30
C GLU A 178 -16.16 1.80 4.25
N TRP A 179 -17.33 1.37 3.77
CA TRP A 179 -17.64 -0.06 3.56
C TRP A 179 -16.68 -0.72 2.56
N LEU A 180 -16.26 0.02 1.54
CA LEU A 180 -15.33 -0.46 0.51
C LEU A 180 -13.95 -0.74 1.13
N SER A 181 -13.48 0.10 2.04
CA SER A 181 -12.23 -0.12 2.79
C SER A 181 -12.33 -1.34 3.72
N ILE A 182 -13.48 -1.57 4.36
CA ILE A 182 -13.69 -2.73 5.24
C ILE A 182 -13.67 -4.02 4.41
N VAL A 183 -14.40 -4.05 3.29
CA VAL A 183 -14.40 -5.19 2.35
C VAL A 183 -12.99 -5.44 1.82
N ALA A 184 -12.29 -4.38 1.39
CA ALA A 184 -10.93 -4.48 0.89
C ALA A 184 -9.98 -5.14 1.92
N ALA A 185 -10.04 -4.72 3.18
CA ALA A 185 -9.26 -5.32 4.26
C ALA A 185 -9.66 -6.78 4.53
N ALA A 186 -10.96 -7.09 4.58
CA ALA A 186 -11.42 -8.46 4.80
C ALA A 186 -10.94 -9.41 3.68
N MET A 187 -11.02 -8.96 2.43
CA MET A 187 -10.54 -9.72 1.28
C MET A 187 -9.01 -9.92 1.33
N SER A 188 -8.25 -8.92 1.81
CA SER A 188 -6.79 -9.04 1.92
C SER A 188 -6.33 -10.08 2.94
N PHE A 189 -6.97 -10.11 4.11
CA PHE A 189 -6.77 -11.16 5.09
C PHE A 189 -7.21 -12.53 4.57
N CYS A 190 -8.30 -12.59 3.81
CA CYS A 190 -8.84 -13.84 3.27
C CYS A 190 -7.85 -14.53 2.32
N TYR A 191 -7.43 -13.87 1.23
CA TYR A 191 -6.50 -14.51 0.29
C TYR A 191 -5.13 -14.78 0.92
N SER A 192 -4.68 -13.92 1.84
CA SER A 192 -3.37 -14.12 2.50
C SER A 192 -3.40 -15.34 3.41
N SER A 193 -4.50 -15.55 4.14
CA SER A 193 -4.71 -16.74 4.96
C SER A 193 -4.83 -18.01 4.13
N ILE A 194 -5.54 -17.95 3.00
CA ILE A 194 -5.64 -19.07 2.05
C ILE A 194 -4.26 -19.40 1.48
N GLY A 195 -3.47 -18.40 1.06
CA GLY A 195 -2.12 -18.62 0.55
C GLY A 195 -1.17 -19.22 1.56
N LEU A 196 -1.25 -18.77 2.81
CA LEU A 196 -0.51 -19.36 3.92
C LEU A 196 -0.92 -20.82 4.14
N GLY A 197 -2.22 -21.11 4.21
CA GLY A 197 -2.74 -22.46 4.42
C GLY A 197 -2.38 -23.42 3.29
N LEU A 198 -2.51 -22.99 2.03
CA LEU A 198 -2.10 -23.76 0.87
C LEU A 198 -0.58 -23.99 0.83
N GLY A 199 0.21 -22.97 1.18
CA GLY A 199 1.66 -23.08 1.31
C GLY A 199 2.05 -24.15 2.33
N PHE A 200 1.47 -24.07 3.52
CA PHE A 200 1.67 -25.04 4.59
C PHE A 200 1.26 -26.46 4.19
N ALA A 201 0.05 -26.62 3.61
CA ALA A 201 -0.44 -27.92 3.14
C ALA A 201 0.47 -28.52 2.06
N LYS A 202 0.98 -27.70 1.14
CA LYS A 202 1.91 -28.13 0.10
C LYS A 202 3.25 -28.60 0.67
N VAL A 203 3.77 -27.94 1.72
CA VAL A 203 4.98 -28.39 2.43
C VAL A 203 4.80 -29.77 3.04
N ILE A 204 3.66 -30.00 3.72
CA ILE A 204 3.31 -31.31 4.28
C ILE A 204 3.22 -32.36 3.17
N GLY A 205 2.48 -32.06 2.09
CA GLY A 205 2.30 -32.97 0.96
C GLY A 205 3.61 -33.30 0.23
N ASN A 206 4.51 -32.33 0.10
CA ASN A 206 5.84 -32.54 -0.50
C ASN A 206 6.75 -33.41 0.38
N LYS A 207 6.47 -33.53 1.70
CA LYS A 207 7.33 -34.19 2.71
C LYS A 207 8.77 -33.67 2.76
N ARG A 208 9.02 -32.50 2.19
CA ARG A 208 10.33 -31.84 2.17
C ARG A 208 10.17 -30.33 2.12
N ILE A 209 11.09 -29.65 2.76
CA ILE A 209 11.26 -28.20 2.66
C ILE A 209 12.12 -27.94 1.42
N LYS A 210 11.57 -27.24 0.42
CA LYS A 210 12.31 -26.84 -0.78
C LYS A 210 13.07 -25.53 -0.55
N GLY A 211 13.95 -25.21 -1.50
CA GLY A 211 14.68 -23.94 -1.54
C GLY A 211 16.13 -24.07 -1.10
N ASN A 212 16.98 -23.26 -1.72
CA ASN A 212 18.41 -23.15 -1.43
C ASN A 212 18.72 -22.12 -0.33
N ILE A 213 19.88 -22.27 0.31
CA ILE A 213 20.37 -21.36 1.36
C ILE A 213 20.64 -19.96 0.80
N GLU A 214 21.28 -19.89 -0.37
CA GLU A 214 21.69 -18.65 -1.05
C GLU A 214 20.62 -18.06 -1.98
N GLY A 215 19.48 -18.76 -2.11
CA GLY A 215 18.39 -18.42 -3.01
C GLY A 215 18.59 -18.88 -4.44
N ALA A 216 17.71 -18.44 -5.33
CA ALA A 216 17.72 -18.82 -6.74
C ALA A 216 19.06 -18.44 -7.42
N THR A 217 19.77 -19.44 -7.93
CA THR A 217 21.07 -19.31 -8.61
C THR A 217 20.99 -18.56 -9.95
N MET A 218 19.81 -18.52 -10.58
CA MET A 218 19.60 -17.81 -11.86
C MET A 218 19.11 -16.36 -11.70
N ALA A 219 18.97 -15.88 -10.46
CA ALA A 219 18.57 -14.50 -10.21
C ALA A 219 19.75 -13.56 -10.43
N THR A 220 19.61 -12.60 -11.35
CA THR A 220 20.61 -11.52 -11.50
C THR A 220 20.73 -10.73 -10.19
N THR A 221 21.92 -10.19 -9.90
CA THR A 221 22.14 -9.31 -8.75
C THR A 221 21.12 -8.17 -8.71
N ALA A 222 20.75 -7.66 -9.89
CA ALA A 222 19.68 -6.68 -10.09
C ALA A 222 18.30 -7.16 -9.65
N GLN A 223 17.90 -8.36 -10.04
CA GLN A 223 16.65 -8.98 -9.58
C GLN A 223 16.64 -9.16 -8.07
N LYS A 224 17.79 -9.51 -7.45
CA LYS A 224 17.93 -9.62 -5.99
C LYS A 224 17.76 -8.28 -5.26
N PHE A 225 18.19 -7.18 -5.87
CA PHE A 225 18.02 -5.85 -5.31
C PHE A 225 16.61 -5.29 -5.53
N CYS A 226 15.96 -5.60 -6.65
CA CYS A 226 14.57 -5.22 -6.92
C CYS A 226 13.57 -5.68 -5.82
N LEU A 227 13.89 -6.80 -5.16
CA LEU A 227 13.09 -7.41 -4.08
C LEU A 227 12.95 -6.53 -2.86
N ILE A 228 14.04 -5.86 -2.50
CA ILE A 228 14.18 -4.99 -1.33
C ILE A 228 13.20 -3.82 -1.47
N GLY A 229 13.04 -3.29 -2.69
CA GLY A 229 12.07 -2.25 -3.01
C GLY A 229 10.63 -2.73 -3.05
N SER A 230 10.34 -4.02 -3.16
CA SER A 230 8.94 -4.50 -3.19
C SER A 230 8.29 -4.54 -1.80
N ILE A 231 9.09 -4.43 -0.73
CA ILE A 231 8.61 -4.36 0.65
C ILE A 231 8.13 -2.94 0.94
N LYS A 232 6.81 -2.74 0.91
CA LYS A 232 6.20 -1.46 1.26
C LYS A 232 6.37 -1.18 2.75
N THR A 233 7.01 -0.07 3.09
CA THR A 233 7.00 0.51 4.43
C THR A 233 5.75 1.35 4.63
N CYS A 234 5.11 1.24 5.79
CA CYS A 234 3.84 1.89 6.08
C CYS A 234 4.03 3.35 6.50
N GLU A 235 3.22 4.25 5.95
CA GLU A 235 2.96 5.56 6.55
C GLU A 235 1.87 5.39 7.63
N ILE A 236 2.22 5.61 8.89
CA ILE A 236 1.37 5.29 10.07
C ILE A 236 0.42 6.45 10.43
N GLN A 237 0.43 7.53 9.68
CA GLN A 237 -0.24 8.77 10.09
C GLN A 237 -1.70 8.84 9.63
N LYS A 238 -2.58 8.10 10.32
CA LYS A 238 -4.02 8.36 10.30
C LYS A 238 -4.41 9.11 11.57
N ASP A 239 -4.91 10.35 11.41
CA ASP A 239 -5.40 11.21 12.50
C ASP A 239 -6.78 10.75 13.01
N THR A 240 -6.82 9.53 13.57
CA THR A 240 -8.04 8.89 14.06
C THR A 240 -8.05 8.67 15.57
N LEU A 241 -6.91 8.81 16.25
CA LEU A 241 -6.77 8.52 17.68
C LEU A 241 -7.38 9.62 18.56
N LYS A 242 -7.95 9.19 19.69
CA LYS A 242 -8.38 10.09 20.77
C LYS A 242 -7.22 10.95 21.29
N SER A 243 -7.50 12.18 21.73
CA SER A 243 -6.49 13.09 22.32
C SER A 243 -5.93 12.62 23.67
N LYS A 244 -6.65 11.73 24.37
CA LYS A 244 -6.25 11.21 25.69
C LYS A 244 -6.39 9.68 25.71
N PRO A 245 -5.34 8.93 26.11
CA PRO A 245 -3.98 9.35 26.44
C PRO A 245 -3.19 9.85 25.20
N ALA A 246 -2.02 10.49 25.41
CA ALA A 246 -1.22 11.10 24.34
C ALA A 246 -1.00 10.15 23.15
N GLU A 247 -1.24 10.67 21.95
CA GLU A 247 -1.31 9.89 20.71
C GLU A 247 0.03 9.23 20.40
N ASN A 248 1.14 9.93 20.61
CA ASN A 248 2.47 9.38 20.40
C ASN A 248 2.70 8.10 21.24
N LYS A 249 2.25 8.07 22.51
CA LYS A 249 2.37 6.89 23.38
C LYS A 249 1.50 5.73 22.88
N VAL A 250 0.28 6.03 22.43
CA VAL A 250 -0.64 5.02 21.90
C VAL A 250 -0.13 4.47 20.57
N MET A 251 0.28 5.34 19.65
CA MET A 251 0.85 4.99 18.35
C MET A 251 2.10 4.15 18.50
N LYS A 252 3.00 4.46 19.43
CA LYS A 252 4.20 3.65 19.70
C LYS A 252 3.84 2.23 20.14
N LYS A 253 2.93 2.08 21.11
CA LYS A 253 2.48 0.75 21.56
C LYS A 253 1.77 -0.02 20.45
N ALA A 254 0.87 0.64 19.73
CA ALA A 254 0.17 0.05 18.59
C ALA A 254 1.15 -0.37 17.48
N SER A 255 2.17 0.45 17.20
CA SER A 255 3.18 0.17 16.17
C SER A 255 4.04 -1.03 16.53
N VAL A 256 4.46 -1.20 17.80
CA VAL A 256 5.18 -2.41 18.26
C VAL A 256 4.36 -3.65 17.93
N ILE A 257 3.11 -3.69 18.39
CA ILE A 257 2.24 -4.87 18.21
C ILE A 257 1.98 -5.12 16.72
N SER A 258 1.66 -4.07 15.96
CA SER A 258 1.32 -4.19 14.54
C SER A 258 2.51 -4.64 13.70
N VAL A 259 3.70 -4.06 13.93
CA VAL A 259 4.94 -4.46 13.24
C VAL A 259 5.30 -5.89 13.60
N SER A 260 5.21 -6.29 14.88
CA SER A 260 5.49 -7.67 15.29
C SER A 260 4.52 -8.68 14.64
N LEU A 261 3.22 -8.42 14.69
CA LEU A 261 2.21 -9.31 14.09
C LEU A 261 2.34 -9.40 12.57
N THR A 262 2.54 -8.26 11.90
CA THR A 262 2.69 -8.22 10.44
C THR A 262 3.98 -8.91 10.01
N THR A 263 5.09 -8.70 10.71
CA THR A 263 6.37 -9.36 10.42
C THR A 263 6.25 -10.87 10.57
N PHE A 264 5.60 -11.34 11.64
CA PHE A 264 5.32 -12.76 11.82
C PHE A 264 4.48 -13.31 10.67
N PHE A 265 3.38 -12.64 10.33
CA PHE A 265 2.49 -13.06 9.25
C PHE A 265 3.19 -13.09 7.89
N TYR A 266 4.00 -12.07 7.59
CA TYR A 266 4.79 -11.97 6.36
C TYR A 266 5.82 -13.07 6.29
N MET A 267 6.55 -13.32 7.37
CA MET A 267 7.52 -14.40 7.46
C MET A 267 6.84 -15.76 7.23
N CYS A 268 5.66 -15.99 7.80
CA CYS A 268 4.88 -17.20 7.51
C CYS A 268 4.55 -17.30 6.01
N CYS A 269 3.97 -16.26 5.41
CA CYS A 269 3.61 -16.28 3.98
C CYS A 269 4.84 -16.49 3.06
N GLY A 270 5.94 -15.79 3.36
CA GLY A 270 7.19 -15.87 2.60
C GLY A 270 7.87 -17.23 2.74
N CYS A 271 8.11 -17.68 3.98
CA CYS A 271 8.82 -18.92 4.27
C CYS A 271 8.02 -20.16 3.87
N PHE A 272 6.72 -20.24 4.15
CA PHE A 272 5.93 -21.41 3.74
C PHE A 272 5.72 -21.44 2.23
N GLY A 273 5.56 -20.28 1.58
CA GLY A 273 5.54 -20.20 0.13
C GLY A 273 6.86 -20.69 -0.49
N TYR A 274 8.00 -20.24 0.04
CA TYR A 274 9.31 -20.69 -0.43
C TYR A 274 9.55 -22.18 -0.15
N ALA A 275 9.18 -22.68 1.03
CA ALA A 275 9.25 -24.11 1.35
C ALA A 275 8.40 -24.97 0.41
N ALA A 276 7.27 -24.46 -0.08
CA ALA A 276 6.37 -25.16 -0.98
C ALA A 276 6.91 -25.26 -2.42
N PHE A 277 7.51 -24.18 -2.94
CA PHE A 277 7.88 -24.05 -4.36
C PHE A 277 9.40 -24.03 -4.63
N GLY A 278 10.21 -23.69 -3.63
CA GLY A 278 11.66 -23.52 -3.77
C GLY A 278 12.02 -22.38 -4.72
N ASP A 279 13.13 -22.51 -5.43
CA ASP A 279 13.68 -21.47 -6.32
C ASP A 279 12.75 -21.12 -7.50
N GLN A 280 11.77 -21.99 -7.79
CA GLN A 280 10.75 -21.81 -8.84
C GLN A 280 9.46 -21.18 -8.29
N THR A 281 9.52 -20.52 -7.14
CA THR A 281 8.38 -19.76 -6.61
C THR A 281 7.95 -18.70 -7.63
N PRO A 282 6.66 -18.55 -7.96
CA PRO A 282 6.21 -17.51 -8.88
C PRO A 282 6.09 -16.15 -8.20
N GLY A 283 6.18 -15.07 -9.01
CA GLY A 283 6.05 -13.69 -8.53
C GLY A 283 4.74 -13.35 -7.81
N ASN A 284 3.67 -14.10 -8.08
CA ASN A 284 2.45 -14.09 -7.29
C ASN A 284 2.20 -15.50 -6.77
N ILE A 285 2.30 -15.70 -5.46
CA ILE A 285 2.12 -17.00 -4.81
C ILE A 285 0.78 -17.67 -5.17
N MET A 286 -0.28 -16.89 -5.43
CA MET A 286 -1.59 -17.41 -5.84
C MET A 286 -1.57 -18.12 -7.20
N THR A 287 -0.57 -17.82 -8.04
CA THR A 287 -0.39 -18.46 -9.35
C THR A 287 0.42 -19.75 -9.27
N GLY A 288 1.04 -20.04 -8.11
CA GLY A 288 2.01 -21.12 -7.95
C GLY A 288 1.47 -22.44 -7.50
N PHE A 289 0.31 -22.46 -6.83
CA PHE A 289 -0.25 -23.66 -6.20
C PHE A 289 -0.50 -24.82 -7.16
N GLY A 290 -0.37 -24.59 -8.47
CA GLY A 290 -0.74 -25.53 -9.50
C GLY A 290 -2.26 -25.65 -9.46
N PHE A 291 -2.87 -25.92 -10.58
CA PHE A 291 -4.33 -26.07 -10.68
C PHE A 291 -4.80 -27.40 -10.09
N TYR A 292 -4.19 -27.81 -8.97
CA TYR A 292 -4.48 -29.01 -8.20
C TYR A 292 -5.57 -28.70 -7.17
N GLU A 293 -6.41 -29.70 -6.93
CA GLU A 293 -7.59 -29.58 -6.09
C GLU A 293 -7.29 -29.11 -4.66
N PRO A 294 -8.13 -28.23 -4.09
CA PRO A 294 -9.35 -27.67 -4.67
C PRO A 294 -9.12 -26.42 -5.54
N TYR A 295 -9.44 -26.50 -6.85
CA TYR A 295 -9.33 -25.38 -7.80
C TYR A 295 -10.22 -24.18 -7.40
N TRP A 296 -11.41 -24.46 -6.86
CA TRP A 296 -12.36 -23.44 -6.40
C TRP A 296 -11.77 -22.54 -5.32
N LEU A 297 -10.88 -23.06 -4.48
CA LEU A 297 -10.26 -22.30 -3.39
C LEU A 297 -9.21 -21.32 -3.93
N ILE A 298 -8.48 -21.72 -4.98
CA ILE A 298 -7.55 -20.85 -5.71
C ILE A 298 -8.32 -19.76 -6.46
N ASP A 299 -9.45 -20.11 -7.08
CA ASP A 299 -10.30 -19.14 -7.77
C ASP A 299 -10.91 -18.14 -6.81
N PHE A 300 -11.41 -18.62 -5.67
CA PHE A 300 -11.93 -17.78 -4.59
C PHE A 300 -10.86 -16.83 -4.05
N ALA A 301 -9.63 -17.33 -3.80
CA ALA A 301 -8.54 -16.48 -3.35
C ALA A 301 -8.17 -15.40 -4.38
N ASN A 302 -8.12 -15.74 -5.67
CA ASN A 302 -7.88 -14.75 -6.72
C ASN A 302 -9.05 -13.76 -6.87
N ALA A 303 -10.30 -14.19 -6.69
CA ALA A 303 -11.45 -13.29 -6.67
C ALA A 303 -11.37 -12.32 -5.47
N CYS A 304 -10.94 -12.78 -4.29
CA CYS A 304 -10.64 -11.92 -3.15
C CYS A 304 -9.54 -10.91 -3.49
N VAL A 305 -8.48 -11.29 -4.22
CA VAL A 305 -7.46 -10.34 -4.69
C VAL A 305 -8.11 -9.28 -5.59
N VAL A 306 -8.92 -9.66 -6.57
CA VAL A 306 -9.60 -8.70 -7.47
C VAL A 306 -10.47 -7.72 -6.69
N LEU A 307 -11.30 -8.21 -5.77
CA LEU A 307 -12.18 -7.36 -4.93
C LEU A 307 -11.38 -6.43 -4.02
N HIS A 308 -10.31 -6.93 -3.39
CA HIS A 308 -9.40 -6.12 -2.59
C HIS A 308 -8.80 -4.97 -3.41
N LEU A 309 -8.31 -5.26 -4.62
CA LEU A 309 -7.66 -4.28 -5.48
C LEU A 309 -8.64 -3.28 -6.09
N LEU A 310 -9.89 -3.68 -6.36
CA LEU A 310 -10.95 -2.78 -6.78
C LEU A 310 -11.18 -1.68 -5.73
N GLY A 311 -11.34 -2.09 -4.46
CA GLY A 311 -11.53 -1.16 -3.35
C GLY A 311 -10.27 -0.36 -3.00
N GLY A 312 -9.11 -1.02 -2.96
CA GLY A 312 -7.84 -0.37 -2.67
C GLY A 312 -7.49 0.71 -3.69
N TYR A 313 -7.72 0.47 -4.99
CA TYR A 313 -7.47 1.46 -6.05
C TYR A 313 -8.20 2.77 -5.78
N GLN A 314 -9.47 2.68 -5.33
CA GLN A 314 -10.24 3.87 -4.97
C GLN A 314 -9.62 4.60 -3.78
N VAL A 315 -9.36 3.88 -2.68
CA VAL A 315 -8.80 4.48 -1.45
C VAL A 315 -7.47 5.19 -1.70
N PHE A 316 -6.57 4.61 -2.51
CA PHE A 316 -5.26 5.20 -2.81
C PHE A 316 -5.32 6.39 -3.79
N ASN A 317 -6.33 6.47 -4.66
CA ASN A 317 -6.44 7.55 -5.64
C ASN A 317 -7.22 8.77 -5.12
N GLN A 318 -8.04 8.61 -4.08
CA GLN A 318 -8.78 9.74 -3.50
C GLN A 318 -7.89 10.92 -3.05
N PRO A 319 -6.71 10.74 -2.42
CA PRO A 319 -5.82 11.85 -2.10
C PRO A 319 -5.39 12.66 -3.33
N ILE A 320 -5.11 11.98 -4.46
CA ILE A 320 -4.76 12.64 -5.72
C ILE A 320 -5.95 13.45 -6.24
N PHE A 321 -7.14 12.84 -6.26
CA PHE A 321 -8.35 13.52 -6.72
C PHE A 321 -8.70 14.73 -5.86
N GLY A 322 -8.56 14.61 -4.54
CA GLY A 322 -8.77 15.71 -3.60
C GLY A 322 -7.77 16.85 -3.79
N PHE A 323 -6.50 16.53 -4.07
CA PHE A 323 -5.49 17.54 -4.39
C PHE A 323 -5.81 18.31 -5.67
N ILE A 324 -6.10 17.59 -6.76
CA ILE A 324 -6.44 18.18 -8.06
C ILE A 324 -7.70 19.05 -7.94
N ASP A 325 -8.73 18.55 -7.27
CA ASP A 325 -10.00 19.27 -7.05
C ASP A 325 -9.78 20.59 -6.30
N ARG A 326 -9.06 20.54 -5.17
CA ARG A 326 -8.72 21.76 -4.40
C ARG A 326 -7.90 22.75 -5.22
N TRP A 327 -6.96 22.28 -6.03
CA TRP A 327 -6.13 23.14 -6.87
C TRP A 327 -6.97 23.88 -7.92
N PHE A 328 -7.86 23.18 -8.62
CA PHE A 328 -8.72 23.80 -9.63
C PHE A 328 -9.73 24.76 -9.02
N VAL A 329 -10.37 24.40 -7.90
CA VAL A 329 -11.34 25.27 -7.20
C VAL A 329 -10.67 26.55 -6.72
N ASN A 330 -9.47 26.47 -6.14
CA ASN A 330 -8.74 27.65 -5.65
C ASN A 330 -8.23 28.54 -6.79
N LYS A 331 -7.82 27.94 -7.92
CA LYS A 331 -7.27 28.68 -9.06
C LYS A 331 -8.34 29.32 -9.94
N TYR A 332 -9.51 28.67 -10.07
CA TYR A 332 -10.61 29.12 -10.93
C TYR A 332 -11.94 29.16 -10.17
N PRO A 333 -12.09 30.02 -9.15
CA PRO A 333 -13.28 30.06 -8.29
C PRO A 333 -14.57 30.46 -9.03
N ASN A 334 -14.46 31.19 -10.14
CA ASN A 334 -15.62 31.71 -10.88
C ASN A 334 -15.96 30.90 -12.14
N ASN A 335 -15.29 29.77 -12.40
CA ASN A 335 -15.52 28.98 -13.61
C ASN A 335 -16.62 27.93 -13.38
N GLY A 336 -17.73 28.04 -14.12
CA GLY A 336 -18.85 27.09 -14.04
C GLY A 336 -18.44 25.65 -14.35
N PHE A 337 -17.48 25.42 -15.26
CA PHE A 337 -16.96 24.08 -15.54
C PHE A 337 -16.29 23.39 -14.33
N VAL A 338 -15.76 24.20 -13.40
CA VAL A 338 -15.05 23.72 -12.20
C VAL A 338 -15.99 23.57 -11.02
N ASN A 339 -16.98 24.45 -10.87
CA ASN A 339 -17.81 24.54 -9.67
C ASN A 339 -19.28 24.13 -9.87
N ASP A 340 -19.76 24.00 -11.11
CA ASP A 340 -21.12 23.56 -11.37
C ASP A 340 -21.24 22.03 -11.22
N PHE A 341 -22.33 21.62 -10.58
CA PHE A 341 -22.72 20.22 -10.43
C PHE A 341 -23.96 19.95 -11.27
N HIS A 342 -23.81 19.15 -12.32
CA HIS A 342 -24.92 18.66 -13.13
C HIS A 342 -25.55 17.46 -12.45
N THR A 343 -26.84 17.54 -12.11
CA THR A 343 -27.56 16.42 -11.50
C THR A 343 -28.17 15.55 -12.58
N ILE A 344 -27.66 14.34 -12.76
CA ILE A 344 -28.25 13.34 -13.64
C ILE A 344 -29.21 12.48 -12.82
N LYS A 345 -30.48 12.45 -13.23
CA LYS A 345 -31.48 11.54 -12.67
C LYS A 345 -31.53 10.30 -13.57
N LEU A 346 -30.97 9.20 -13.09
CA LEU A 346 -31.11 7.89 -13.73
C LEU A 346 -32.38 7.22 -13.19
N PRO A 347 -33.20 6.56 -14.02
CA PRO A 347 -34.33 5.77 -13.52
C PRO A 347 -33.79 4.66 -12.60
N LEU A 348 -34.31 4.57 -11.38
CA LEU A 348 -33.97 3.59 -10.32
C LEU A 348 -32.71 3.88 -9.45
N LEU A 349 -32.00 5.00 -9.66
CA LEU A 349 -30.85 5.38 -8.82
C LEU A 349 -31.04 6.75 -8.16
N PRO A 350 -30.45 7.00 -6.99
CA PRO A 350 -30.46 8.32 -6.37
C PRO A 350 -29.84 9.38 -7.30
N PRO A 351 -30.33 10.64 -7.25
CA PRO A 351 -29.85 11.71 -8.11
C PRO A 351 -28.35 11.91 -7.95
N TYR A 352 -27.62 11.81 -9.07
CA TYR A 352 -26.16 11.78 -9.07
C TYR A 352 -25.58 13.12 -9.51
N ARG A 353 -24.73 13.72 -8.67
CA ARG A 353 -24.11 15.02 -8.94
C ARG A 353 -22.78 14.83 -9.65
N LEU A 354 -22.74 15.20 -10.93
CA LEU A 354 -21.58 15.12 -11.78
C LEU A 354 -20.96 16.49 -11.99
N ASN A 355 -19.65 16.55 -11.87
CA ASN A 355 -18.87 17.72 -12.25
C ASN A 355 -18.03 17.32 -13.47
N LEU A 356 -18.13 18.09 -14.56
CA LEU A 356 -17.52 17.73 -15.84
C LEU A 356 -15.99 17.70 -15.75
N LEU A 357 -15.38 18.65 -15.02
CA LEU A 357 -13.94 18.63 -14.76
C LEU A 357 -13.54 17.35 -14.03
N ARG A 358 -14.28 16.98 -12.96
CA ARG A 358 -14.04 15.74 -12.21
C ARG A 358 -14.12 14.50 -13.11
N LEU A 359 -15.14 14.43 -13.97
CA LEU A 359 -15.28 13.33 -14.91
C LEU A 359 -14.07 13.24 -15.85
N CYS A 360 -13.66 14.35 -16.45
CA CYS A 360 -12.56 14.40 -17.41
C CYS A 360 -11.22 13.98 -16.77
N TYR A 361 -10.79 14.63 -15.68
CA TYR A 361 -9.47 14.34 -15.12
C TYR A 361 -9.41 12.95 -14.48
N ARG A 362 -10.47 12.48 -13.83
CA ARG A 362 -10.50 11.13 -13.22
C ARG A 362 -10.45 10.05 -14.31
N THR A 363 -11.16 10.26 -15.42
CA THR A 363 -11.10 9.34 -16.57
C THR A 363 -9.71 9.36 -17.20
N LEU A 364 -9.14 10.54 -17.44
CA LEU A 364 -7.79 10.68 -18.00
C LEU A 364 -6.74 10.00 -17.11
N TYR A 365 -6.86 10.14 -15.79
CA TYR A 365 -6.01 9.48 -14.80
C TYR A 365 -6.10 7.96 -14.89
N VAL A 366 -7.31 7.40 -14.91
CA VAL A 366 -7.48 5.95 -15.01
C VAL A 366 -6.90 5.44 -16.33
N VAL A 367 -7.21 6.10 -17.45
CA VAL A 367 -6.66 5.76 -18.77
C VAL A 367 -5.13 5.80 -18.75
N SER A 368 -4.50 6.81 -18.15
CA SER A 368 -3.05 6.91 -18.10
C SER A 368 -2.42 5.77 -17.28
N THR A 369 -3.02 5.42 -16.12
CA THR A 369 -2.53 4.26 -15.34
C THR A 369 -2.69 2.94 -16.07
N THR A 370 -3.79 2.75 -16.82
CA THR A 370 -4.03 1.53 -17.61
C THR A 370 -3.08 1.42 -18.80
N VAL A 371 -2.82 2.51 -19.52
CA VAL A 371 -1.86 2.51 -20.65
C VAL A 371 -0.45 2.16 -20.18
N ILE A 372 0.00 2.71 -19.05
CA ILE A 372 1.31 2.38 -18.49
C ILE A 372 1.35 0.91 -18.02
N ALA A 373 0.27 0.41 -17.40
CA ALA A 373 0.17 -1.00 -16.99
C ALA A 373 0.28 -1.97 -18.18
N ILE A 374 -0.35 -1.64 -19.33
CA ILE A 374 -0.24 -2.42 -20.57
C ILE A 374 1.17 -2.35 -21.15
N THR A 375 1.82 -1.18 -21.10
CA THR A 375 3.17 -0.99 -21.65
C THR A 375 4.24 -1.70 -20.81
N PHE A 376 4.04 -1.80 -19.49
CA PHE A 376 4.99 -2.39 -18.54
C PHE A 376 4.28 -3.37 -17.59
N PRO A 377 3.85 -4.56 -18.07
CA PRO A 377 3.08 -5.54 -17.29
C PRO A 377 3.95 -6.34 -16.29
N TYR A 378 4.99 -5.72 -15.73
CA TYR A 378 6.02 -6.37 -14.90
C TYR A 378 5.75 -6.13 -13.42
N PHE A 379 4.89 -6.95 -12.82
CA PHE A 379 4.41 -6.78 -11.44
C PHE A 379 5.54 -6.55 -10.41
N ASN A 380 6.53 -7.44 -10.38
CA ASN A 380 7.61 -7.37 -9.39
C ASN A 380 8.52 -6.15 -9.60
N GLN A 381 8.84 -5.85 -10.85
CA GLN A 381 9.74 -4.76 -11.20
C GLN A 381 9.11 -3.39 -10.95
N VAL A 382 7.82 -3.23 -11.27
CA VAL A 382 7.06 -2.00 -10.95
C VAL A 382 7.01 -1.79 -9.44
N LEU A 383 6.72 -2.84 -8.65
CA LEU A 383 6.75 -2.74 -7.20
C LEU A 383 8.15 -2.41 -6.66
N GLY A 384 9.19 -3.02 -7.21
CA GLY A 384 10.57 -2.76 -6.85
C GLY A 384 10.99 -1.30 -7.07
N VAL A 385 10.69 -0.73 -8.25
CA VAL A 385 10.97 0.69 -8.53
C VAL A 385 10.22 1.57 -7.55
N LEU A 386 8.93 1.32 -7.35
CA LEU A 386 8.09 2.17 -6.49
C LEU A 386 8.55 2.16 -5.05
N GLY A 387 8.81 1.00 -4.44
CA GLY A 387 9.27 1.03 -3.06
C GLY A 387 10.73 1.44 -2.95
N ALA A 388 11.62 1.18 -3.92
CA ALA A 388 12.99 1.69 -3.87
C ALA A 388 13.07 3.23 -4.00
N LEU A 389 12.21 3.86 -4.81
CA LEU A 389 12.14 5.32 -4.91
C LEU A 389 11.59 5.95 -3.64
N ASN A 390 10.62 5.31 -2.98
CA ASN A 390 9.90 5.89 -1.85
C ASN A 390 10.49 5.52 -0.49
N PHE A 391 11.15 4.37 -0.38
CA PHE A 391 11.63 3.82 0.89
C PHE A 391 12.56 4.79 1.61
N TRP A 392 13.68 5.19 1.01
CA TRP A 392 14.59 6.12 1.68
C TRP A 392 13.97 7.50 1.94
N PRO A 393 13.48 8.25 0.94
CA PRO A 393 13.08 9.63 1.19
C PRO A 393 11.86 9.72 2.11
N LEU A 394 10.79 8.94 1.85
CA LEU A 394 9.54 9.03 2.62
C LEU A 394 9.60 8.27 3.94
N ALA A 395 10.16 7.06 3.97
CA ALA A 395 10.12 6.25 5.19
C ALA A 395 11.29 6.52 6.14
N ILE A 396 12.42 7.07 5.66
CA ILE A 396 13.65 7.21 6.46
C ILE A 396 14.09 8.66 6.61
N TYR A 397 14.39 9.34 5.50
CA TYR A 397 14.99 10.68 5.51
C TYR A 397 14.07 11.69 6.20
N PHE A 398 12.84 11.87 5.72
CA PHE A 398 11.93 12.85 6.30
C PHE A 398 11.63 12.58 7.79
N PRO A 399 11.33 11.34 8.26
CA PRO A 399 11.13 11.10 9.69
C PRO A 399 12.36 11.39 10.56
N VAL A 400 13.57 11.09 10.06
CA VAL A 400 14.83 11.36 10.78
C VAL A 400 15.09 12.87 10.87
N GLU A 401 14.96 13.60 9.77
CA GLU A 401 15.17 15.05 9.74
C GLU A 401 14.13 15.81 10.56
N MET A 402 12.84 15.44 10.44
CA MET A 402 11.79 16.01 11.27
C MET A 402 12.09 15.80 12.76
N TYR A 403 12.57 14.61 13.13
CA TYR A 403 12.92 14.31 14.52
C TYR A 403 14.12 15.14 15.01
N PHE A 404 15.13 15.37 14.17
CA PHE A 404 16.25 16.25 14.52
C PHE A 404 15.81 17.67 14.83
N VAL A 405 14.96 18.26 13.98
CA VAL A 405 14.43 19.61 14.18
C VAL A 405 13.54 19.67 15.41
N GLN A 406 12.61 18.73 15.54
CA GLN A 406 11.62 18.74 16.62
C GLN A 406 12.25 18.53 18.00
N MET A 407 13.21 17.59 18.11
CA MET A 407 13.91 17.32 19.37
C MET A 407 15.14 18.22 19.59
N LYS A 408 15.42 19.15 18.67
CA LYS A 408 16.58 20.05 18.69
C LYS A 408 17.89 19.30 18.97
N ILE A 409 18.09 18.18 18.27
CA ILE A 409 19.26 17.33 18.46
C ILE A 409 20.49 18.04 17.93
N GLN A 410 21.49 18.24 18.78
CA GLN A 410 22.75 18.85 18.35
C GLN A 410 23.51 17.92 17.39
N HIS A 411 24.07 18.53 16.35
CA HIS A 411 24.98 17.86 15.43
C HIS A 411 26.14 17.21 16.17
N TRP A 412 26.64 16.09 15.64
CA TRP A 412 27.76 15.32 16.19
C TRP A 412 27.55 14.66 17.56
N THR A 413 26.32 14.71 18.09
CA THR A 413 25.97 13.86 19.24
C THR A 413 25.90 12.39 18.83
N LYS A 414 26.10 11.46 19.79
CA LYS A 414 26.00 10.01 19.53
C LYS A 414 24.66 9.61 18.87
N LYS A 415 23.55 10.24 19.30
CA LYS A 415 22.21 10.00 18.73
C LYS A 415 22.12 10.49 17.29
N TRP A 416 22.66 11.68 17.01
CA TRP A 416 22.70 12.22 15.65
C TRP A 416 23.52 11.32 14.72
N LEU A 417 24.72 10.90 15.13
CA LEU A 417 25.57 10.01 14.35
C LEU A 417 24.91 8.66 14.06
N LEU A 418 24.22 8.08 15.04
CA LEU A 418 23.53 6.80 14.87
C LEU A 418 22.37 6.90 13.88
N LEU A 419 21.52 7.93 14.00
CA LEU A 419 20.39 8.14 13.10
C LEU A 419 20.86 8.54 11.68
N GLN A 420 21.94 9.30 11.57
CA GLN A 420 22.54 9.64 10.28
C GLN A 420 23.13 8.40 9.60
N ALA A 421 23.87 7.56 10.33
CA ALA A 421 24.40 6.31 9.80
C ALA A 421 23.28 5.36 9.35
N PHE A 422 22.21 5.24 10.15
CA PHE A 422 21.01 4.50 9.78
C PHE A 422 20.39 5.00 8.48
N SER A 423 20.22 6.32 8.33
CA SER A 423 19.69 6.92 7.10
C SER A 423 20.59 6.65 5.89
N MET A 424 21.91 6.79 6.04
CA MET A 424 22.87 6.54 4.95
C MET A 424 22.92 5.07 4.52
N ILE A 425 22.85 4.12 5.46
CA ILE A 425 22.77 2.69 5.13
C ILE A 425 21.48 2.41 4.33
N CYS A 426 20.35 2.97 4.76
CA CYS A 426 19.09 2.81 4.04
C CYS A 426 19.14 3.45 2.64
N LEU A 427 19.83 4.59 2.47
CA LEU A 427 20.02 5.24 1.16
C LEU A 427 20.76 4.32 0.19
N ILE A 428 21.86 3.72 0.66
CA ILE A 428 22.67 2.80 -0.14
C ILE A 428 21.81 1.61 -0.57
N ILE A 429 21.08 1.00 0.37
CA ILE A 429 20.16 -0.12 0.09
C ILE A 429 19.09 0.28 -0.94
N SER A 430 18.45 1.44 -0.76
CA SER A 430 17.44 1.99 -1.69
C SER A 430 18.00 2.21 -3.08
N THR A 431 19.25 2.69 -3.18
CA THR A 431 19.91 2.98 -4.46
C THR A 431 20.20 1.69 -5.22
N PHE A 432 20.76 0.68 -4.54
CA PHE A 432 20.95 -0.64 -5.15
C PHE A 432 19.61 -1.26 -5.58
N ALA A 433 18.58 -1.16 -4.73
CA ALA A 433 17.24 -1.64 -5.04
C ALA A 433 16.63 -0.97 -6.28
N LEU A 434 16.85 0.34 -6.43
CA LEU A 434 16.37 1.10 -7.58
C LEU A 434 17.07 0.68 -8.87
N VAL A 435 18.41 0.63 -8.84
CA VAL A 435 19.22 0.19 -9.99
C VAL A 435 18.80 -1.21 -10.43
N GLY A 436 18.68 -2.14 -9.48
CA GLY A 436 18.26 -3.50 -9.77
C GLY A 436 16.85 -3.62 -10.34
N SER A 437 15.92 -2.77 -9.87
CA SER A 437 14.56 -2.74 -10.41
C SER A 437 14.52 -2.19 -11.84
N VAL A 438 15.25 -1.12 -12.13
CA VAL A 438 15.32 -0.52 -13.46
C VAL A 438 15.96 -1.48 -14.46
N GLU A 439 17.09 -2.09 -14.10
CA GLU A 439 17.74 -3.12 -14.93
C GLU A 439 16.81 -4.31 -15.17
N GLY A 440 16.03 -4.71 -14.15
CA GLY A 440 15.01 -5.74 -14.29
C GLY A 440 13.92 -5.39 -15.31
N ILE A 441 13.44 -4.14 -15.35
CA ILE A 441 12.46 -3.69 -16.36
C ILE A 441 13.08 -3.72 -17.75
N ILE A 442 14.29 -3.20 -17.90
CA ILE A 442 14.99 -3.15 -19.19
C ILE A 442 15.21 -4.56 -19.72
N SER A 443 15.70 -5.47 -18.87
CA SER A 443 15.96 -6.85 -19.24
C SER A 443 14.70 -7.59 -19.69
N GLU A 444 13.56 -7.39 -19.04
CA GLU A 444 12.30 -8.04 -19.44
C GLU A 444 11.67 -7.41 -20.69
N LYS A 445 11.98 -6.15 -21.01
CA LYS A 445 11.46 -5.46 -22.20
C LYS A 445 12.20 -5.83 -23.48
N PHE A 446 13.49 -6.18 -23.36
CA PHE A 446 14.36 -6.50 -24.49
C PHE A 446 14.71 -7.99 -24.60
N LYS A 447 14.06 -8.85 -23.82
CA LYS A 447 13.99 -10.30 -24.05
C LYS A 447 12.94 -10.59 -25.12
#